data_AF-A0A818W0N8-F1
#
_entry.id   AF-A0A818W0N8-F1
#
_cell.length_a   1.000
_cell.length_b   1.000
_cell.length_c   1.000
_cell.angle_alpha   90.00
_cell.angle_beta   90.00
_cell.angle_gamma   90.00
#
_symmetry.space_group_name_H-M   'P 1'
#
loop_
_entity.id
_entity.type
_entity.pdbx_description
1 polymer ?
#
loop_
_entity_poly.entity_id
_entity_poly.type
_entity_poly.pdbx_seq_one_letter_code
_entity_poly.pdbx_strand_id
1 'polypeptide(L)'
;MLQPIDYTYIVELVHSSGDVSLNYTMKGTGQFKSGWQNGWKSFYPIEHLNSGGFLWPDEDKIKFIFKFQPATIFEQNKVLEWHLNQMEHKARNAEDAIARLQEEKKKIEQTVTEQRRQIEKIEKREIQLKETLGSQQKDRELIADQRSELKALKRDNESLKKKLNDFVAAQKRHIRIMDIEFGIRIAVVYLRDRLLRCYHCWK
;
A
#
# COMPACT_ATOMS: atom_id res chain seq x y z
N MET A 1 25.30 -29.32 9.65
CA MET A 1 26.03 -30.27 10.50
C MET A 1 26.69 -31.27 9.57
N LEU A 2 28.01 -31.46 9.69
CA LEU A 2 28.74 -32.49 8.95
C LEU A 2 28.22 -33.86 9.39
N GLN A 3 28.12 -34.81 8.46
CA GLN A 3 27.82 -36.19 8.83
C GLN A 3 28.93 -36.67 9.77
N PRO A 4 28.59 -37.23 10.95
CA PRO A 4 29.62 -37.68 11.88
C PRO A 4 30.36 -38.88 11.29
N ILE A 5 31.68 -38.86 11.47
CA ILE A 5 32.58 -39.93 11.03
C ILE A 5 32.54 -41.03 12.08
N ASP A 6 32.24 -42.25 11.65
CA ASP A 6 32.34 -43.43 12.51
C ASP A 6 33.82 -43.86 12.56
N TYR A 7 34.31 -44.09 13.78
CA TYR A 7 35.65 -44.61 13.99
C TYR A 7 35.58 -46.10 14.23
N THR A 8 36.57 -46.81 13.70
CA THR A 8 36.75 -48.23 13.99
C THR A 8 37.60 -48.37 15.23
N TYR A 9 37.15 -49.18 16.18
CA TYR A 9 37.91 -49.49 17.39
C TYR A 9 37.95 -51.00 17.62
N ILE A 10 39.04 -51.45 18.22
CA ILE A 10 39.29 -52.85 18.53
C ILE A 10 39.64 -52.93 20.00
N VAL A 11 39.00 -53.86 20.70
CA VAL A 11 39.29 -54.18 22.10
C VAL A 11 39.75 -55.62 22.16
N GLU A 12 40.94 -55.82 22.72
CA GLU A 12 41.57 -57.12 22.87
C GLU A 12 41.75 -57.42 24.36
N LEU A 13 41.29 -58.59 24.81
CA LEU A 13 41.65 -59.17 26.10
C LEU A 13 42.84 -60.11 25.88
N VAL A 14 43.95 -59.81 26.57
CA VAL A 14 45.25 -60.42 26.31
C VAL A 14 45.39 -61.73 27.09
N HIS A 15 45.87 -62.78 26.42
CA HIS A 15 46.03 -64.12 26.99
C HIS A 15 47.37 -64.35 27.70
N SER A 16 47.30 -65.01 28.86
CA SER A 16 48.31 -65.62 29.74
C SER A 16 49.75 -65.60 29.25
N SER A 17 49.87 -66.42 28.23
CA SER A 17 51.09 -66.89 27.60
C SER A 17 51.83 -65.82 26.80
N GLY A 18 51.21 -64.67 26.54
CA GLY A 18 51.74 -63.68 25.60
C GLY A 18 51.57 -64.07 24.13
N ASP A 19 50.92 -65.20 23.82
CA ASP A 19 50.58 -65.57 22.45
C ASP A 19 49.38 -64.75 21.95
N VAL A 20 49.65 -63.87 21.00
CA VAL A 20 48.66 -62.95 20.42
C VAL A 20 47.52 -63.69 19.71
N SER A 21 47.75 -64.91 19.22
CA SER A 21 46.70 -65.71 18.56
C SER A 21 45.61 -66.19 19.53
N LEU A 22 45.92 -66.22 20.83
CA LEU A 22 44.99 -66.60 21.89
C LEU A 22 44.22 -65.42 22.47
N ASN A 23 44.52 -64.18 22.05
CA ASN A 23 43.81 -63.00 22.52
C ASN A 23 42.35 -63.00 22.07
N TYR A 24 41.44 -62.69 22.98
CA TYR A 24 40.04 -62.50 22.63
C TYR A 24 39.84 -61.08 22.09
N THR A 25 39.39 -60.96 20.84
CA THR A 25 39.32 -59.68 20.12
C THR A 25 37.90 -59.38 19.66
N MET A 26 37.41 -58.16 19.93
CA MET A 26 36.19 -57.65 19.32
C MET A 26 36.45 -56.34 18.58
N LYS A 27 35.82 -56.18 17.41
CA LYS A 27 35.90 -54.99 16.57
C LYS A 27 34.54 -54.30 16.50
N GLY A 28 34.53 -53.00 16.80
CA GLY A 28 33.34 -52.16 16.76
C GLY A 28 33.54 -50.93 15.87
N THR A 29 32.42 -50.32 15.47
CA THR A 29 32.39 -49.00 14.84
C THR A 29 31.50 -48.09 15.65
N GLY A 30 31.85 -46.80 15.75
CA GLY A 30 31.02 -45.87 16.49
C GLY A 30 31.52 -44.43 16.50
N GLN A 31 30.64 -43.55 16.95
CA GLN A 31 30.92 -42.13 17.11
C GLN A 31 31.31 -41.84 18.54
N PHE A 32 32.52 -41.31 18.72
CA PHE A 32 33.03 -40.99 20.04
C PHE A 32 32.69 -39.54 20.36
N LYS A 33 31.77 -39.35 21.30
CA LYS A 33 31.45 -38.05 21.90
C LYS A 33 31.71 -38.12 23.39
N SER A 34 32.13 -37.01 23.99
CA SER A 34 32.36 -36.95 25.43
C SER A 34 31.08 -37.34 26.19
N GLY A 35 31.21 -38.22 27.18
CA GLY A 35 30.11 -38.74 27.98
C GLY A 35 29.30 -39.88 27.35
N TRP A 36 29.61 -40.31 26.12
CA TRP A 36 28.93 -41.44 25.48
C TRP A 36 29.72 -42.73 25.73
N GLN A 37 29.03 -43.76 26.21
CA GLN A 37 29.59 -45.10 26.36
C GLN A 37 29.31 -45.91 25.10
N ASN A 38 30.36 -46.25 24.35
CA ASN A 38 30.30 -47.13 23.20
C ASN A 38 31.05 -48.43 23.53
N GLY A 39 30.47 -49.57 23.14
CA GLY A 39 31.08 -50.87 23.38
C GLY A 39 30.04 -51.98 23.48
N TRP A 40 30.47 -53.11 24.02
CA TRP A 40 29.63 -54.28 24.21
C TRP A 40 29.15 -54.37 25.66
N LYS A 41 27.85 -54.60 25.86
CA LYS A 41 27.28 -54.87 27.19
C LYS A 41 27.82 -56.18 27.79
N SER A 42 28.23 -57.11 26.93
CA SER A 42 28.84 -58.38 27.32
C SER A 42 30.03 -58.63 26.41
N PHE A 43 31.23 -58.28 26.89
CA PHE A 43 32.47 -58.42 26.13
C PHE A 43 33.04 -59.84 26.26
N TYR A 44 33.22 -60.33 27.48
CA TYR A 44 33.74 -61.68 27.74
C TYR A 44 33.11 -62.27 29.01
N PRO A 45 32.77 -63.58 29.06
CA PRO A 45 32.18 -64.19 30.24
C PRO A 45 33.17 -64.28 31.40
N ILE A 46 32.77 -63.84 32.59
CA ILE A 46 33.67 -63.73 33.76
C ILE A 46 34.16 -65.10 34.24
N GLU A 47 33.31 -66.13 34.12
CA GLU A 47 33.58 -67.52 34.51
C GLU A 47 34.75 -68.14 33.75
N HIS A 48 35.07 -67.62 32.55
CA HIS A 48 36.15 -68.13 31.72
C HIS A 48 37.46 -67.35 31.86
N LEU A 49 37.51 -66.27 32.66
CA LEU A 49 38.72 -65.45 32.79
C LEU A 49 39.90 -66.24 33.34
N ASN A 50 39.67 -67.03 34.40
CA ASN A 50 40.72 -67.83 35.02
C ASN A 50 40.99 -69.11 34.21
N SER A 51 39.95 -69.90 33.89
CA SER A 51 40.11 -71.16 33.16
C SER A 51 40.62 -70.97 31.73
N GLY A 52 40.32 -69.82 31.13
CA GLY A 52 40.74 -69.45 29.77
C GLY A 52 42.10 -68.78 29.72
N GLY A 53 42.81 -68.65 30.85
CA GLY A 53 44.17 -68.10 30.87
C GLY A 53 44.24 -66.60 30.66
N PHE A 54 43.19 -65.81 30.94
CA PHE A 54 43.20 -64.35 30.78
C PHE A 54 43.53 -63.58 32.08
N LEU A 55 43.62 -64.28 33.20
CA LEU A 55 44.08 -63.73 34.48
C LEU A 55 45.59 -63.98 34.64
N TRP A 56 46.34 -62.92 34.97
CA TRP A 56 47.79 -63.02 35.17
C TRP A 56 48.05 -63.60 36.55
N PRO A 57 48.59 -64.84 36.65
CA PRO A 57 48.63 -65.56 37.93
C PRO A 57 49.46 -64.86 39.00
N ASP A 58 50.50 -64.12 38.60
CA ASP A 58 51.43 -63.47 39.51
C ASP A 58 51.04 -62.03 39.87
N GLU A 59 50.03 -61.48 39.18
CA GLU A 59 49.69 -60.05 39.30
C GLU A 59 48.23 -59.77 39.65
N ASP A 60 47.36 -60.79 39.69
CA ASP A 60 45.90 -60.65 39.84
C ASP A 60 45.30 -59.59 38.90
N LYS A 61 45.84 -59.53 37.66
CA LYS A 61 45.47 -58.53 36.66
C LYS A 61 44.93 -59.15 35.40
N ILE A 62 44.03 -58.42 34.75
CA ILE A 62 43.62 -58.63 33.37
C ILE A 62 44.19 -57.49 32.53
N LYS A 63 44.60 -57.81 31.30
CA LYS A 63 45.17 -56.83 30.38
C LYS A 63 44.24 -56.63 29.19
N PHE A 64 43.85 -55.39 28.97
CA PHE A 64 43.12 -54.98 27.78
C PHE A 64 44.01 -54.11 26.90
N ILE A 65 43.93 -54.33 25.59
CA ILE A 65 44.51 -53.43 24.59
C ILE A 65 43.36 -52.78 23.83
N PHE A 66 43.34 -51.45 23.84
CA PHE A 66 42.42 -50.67 23.04
C PHE A 66 43.17 -50.11 21.84
N LYS A 67 42.75 -50.48 20.63
CA LYS A 67 43.29 -49.93 19.38
C LYS A 67 42.22 -49.09 18.73
N PHE A 68 42.61 -47.87 18.35
CA PHE A 68 41.76 -46.96 17.62
C PHE A 68 42.28 -46.85 16.20
N GLN A 69 41.42 -47.12 15.23
CA GLN A 69 41.73 -46.90 13.83
C GLN A 69 41.05 -45.59 13.41
N PRO A 70 41.84 -44.54 13.09
CA PRO A 70 41.27 -43.31 12.57
C PRO A 70 40.56 -43.60 11.24
N ALA A 71 39.54 -42.81 10.93
CA ALA A 71 38.89 -42.89 9.63
C ALA A 71 39.91 -42.68 8.52
N THR A 72 39.82 -43.52 7.50
CA THR A 72 40.68 -43.47 6.33
C THR A 72 40.47 -42.15 5.57
N ILE A 73 41.48 -41.71 4.80
CA ILE A 73 41.38 -40.53 3.93
C ILE A 73 40.16 -40.67 3.00
N PHE A 74 39.88 -41.89 2.53
CA PHE A 74 38.71 -42.19 1.71
C PHE A 74 37.38 -41.86 2.40
N GLU A 75 37.21 -42.29 3.65
CA GLU A 75 35.99 -42.01 4.44
C GLU A 75 35.84 -40.52 4.74
N GLN A 76 36.95 -39.82 5.01
CA GLN A 76 36.95 -38.37 5.19
C GLN A 76 36.52 -37.64 3.91
N ASN A 77 37.07 -38.03 2.75
CA ASN A 77 36.73 -37.45 1.45
C ASN A 77 35.25 -37.66 1.11
N LYS A 78 34.70 -38.84 1.39
CA LYS A 78 33.27 -39.11 1.15
C LYS A 78 32.35 -38.17 1.94
N VAL A 79 32.71 -37.87 3.19
CA VAL A 79 31.95 -36.92 4.03
C VAL A 79 32.09 -35.48 3.51
N LEU A 80 33.29 -35.11 3.07
CA LEU A 80 33.54 -33.79 2.46
C LEU A 80 32.77 -33.62 1.15
N GLU A 81 32.80 -34.62 0.25
CA GLU A 81 32.04 -34.61 -1.01
C GLU A 81 30.54 -34.49 -0.76
N TRP A 82 30.00 -35.28 0.19
CA TRP A 82 28.60 -35.16 0.56
C TRP A 82 28.26 -33.74 1.05
N HIS A 83 29.11 -33.17 1.90
CA HIS A 83 28.90 -31.83 2.42
C HIS A 83 28.97 -30.77 1.32
N LEU A 84 29.95 -30.89 0.43
CA LEU A 84 30.14 -29.98 -0.71
C LEU A 84 28.93 -30.04 -1.64
N ASN A 85 28.43 -31.22 -1.98
CA ASN A 85 27.21 -31.40 -2.78
C ASN A 85 25.99 -30.73 -2.14
N GLN A 86 25.84 -30.82 -0.81
CA GLN A 86 24.75 -30.14 -0.09
C GLN A 86 24.89 -28.62 -0.16
N MET A 87 26.11 -28.09 -0.05
CA MET A 87 26.38 -26.66 -0.15
C MET A 87 26.16 -26.14 -1.56
N GLU A 88 26.57 -26.89 -2.59
CA GLU A 88 26.31 -26.55 -3.98
C GLU A 88 24.81 -26.52 -4.29
N HIS A 89 24.04 -27.49 -3.81
CA HIS A 89 22.58 -27.48 -3.96
C HIS A 89 21.95 -26.25 -3.31
N LYS A 90 22.40 -25.87 -2.10
CA LYS A 90 21.91 -24.67 -1.42
C LYS A 90 22.30 -23.39 -2.17
N ALA A 91 23.53 -23.33 -2.69
CA ALA A 91 24.00 -22.20 -3.47
C ALA A 91 23.15 -22.00 -4.74
N ARG A 92 22.90 -23.06 -5.51
CA ARG A 92 22.03 -23.01 -6.70
C ARG A 92 20.61 -22.56 -6.35
N ASN A 93 20.03 -23.11 -5.29
CA ASN A 93 18.70 -22.70 -4.84
C ASN A 93 18.65 -21.21 -4.44
N ALA A 94 19.73 -20.70 -3.83
CA ALA A 94 19.84 -19.29 -3.48
C ALA A 94 19.99 -18.40 -4.73
N GLU A 95 20.79 -18.83 -5.72
CA GLU A 95 20.93 -18.14 -7.01
C GLU A 95 19.58 -18.06 -7.75
N ASP A 96 18.83 -19.15 -7.80
CA ASP A 96 17.49 -19.18 -8.40
C ASP A 96 16.49 -18.28 -7.66
N ALA A 97 16.61 -18.16 -6.34
CA ALA A 97 15.79 -17.25 -5.54
C ALA A 97 16.15 -15.78 -5.82
N ILE A 98 17.44 -15.47 -5.92
CA ILE A 98 17.94 -14.13 -6.27
C ILE A 98 17.44 -13.73 -7.66
N ALA A 99 17.54 -14.62 -8.65
CA ALA A 99 17.05 -14.36 -10.01
C ALA A 99 15.54 -14.05 -10.03
N ARG A 100 14.73 -14.79 -9.27
CA ARG A 100 13.28 -14.54 -9.13
C ARG A 100 13.00 -13.17 -8.49
N LEU A 101 13.69 -12.84 -7.41
CA LEU A 101 13.53 -11.56 -6.72
C LEU A 101 13.96 -10.37 -7.60
N GLN A 102 14.99 -10.54 -8.44
CA GLN A 102 15.41 -9.52 -9.39
C GLN A 102 14.36 -9.26 -10.47
N GLU A 103 13.72 -10.31 -10.98
CA GLU A 103 12.64 -10.18 -11.96
C GLU A 103 11.39 -9.52 -11.34
N GLU A 104 11.02 -9.89 -10.11
CA GLU A 104 9.94 -9.23 -9.38
C GLU A 104 10.23 -7.75 -9.12
N LYS A 105 11.44 -7.42 -8.69
CA LYS A 105 11.89 -6.03 -8.51
C LYS A 105 11.72 -5.23 -9.79
N LYS A 106 12.14 -5.76 -10.94
CA LYS A 106 12.01 -5.11 -12.25
C LYS A 106 10.55 -4.83 -12.61
N LYS A 107 9.63 -5.78 -12.36
CA LYS A 107 8.19 -5.60 -12.60
C LYS A 107 7.59 -4.52 -11.69
N ILE A 108 8.01 -4.48 -10.43
CA ILE A 108 7.58 -3.46 -9.48
C ILE A 108 8.08 -2.07 -9.93
N GLU A 109 9.34 -1.95 -10.33
CA GLU A 109 9.91 -0.69 -10.83
C GLU A 109 9.18 -0.16 -12.07
N GLN A 110 8.82 -1.05 -13.01
CA GLN A 110 8.00 -0.68 -14.17
C GLN A 110 6.61 -0.17 -13.75
N THR A 111 5.97 -0.85 -12.79
CA THR A 111 4.65 -0.47 -12.28
C THR A 111 4.69 0.88 -11.57
N VAL A 112 5.69 1.10 -10.72
CA VAL A 112 5.91 2.39 -10.02
C VAL A 112 6.13 3.52 -11.03
N THR A 113 6.91 3.27 -12.08
CA THR A 113 7.16 4.26 -13.14
C THR A 113 5.87 4.64 -13.87
N GLU A 114 5.03 3.66 -14.21
CA GLU A 114 3.76 3.90 -14.88
C GLU A 114 2.77 4.64 -13.97
N GLN A 115 2.65 4.23 -12.70
CA GLN A 115 1.83 4.94 -11.72
C GLN A 115 2.27 6.40 -11.56
N ARG A 116 3.58 6.66 -11.52
CA ARG A 116 4.12 8.02 -11.44
C ARG A 116 3.70 8.89 -12.64
N ARG A 117 3.70 8.33 -13.85
CA ARG A 117 3.20 9.02 -15.05
C ARG A 117 1.71 9.30 -14.98
N GLN A 118 0.93 8.38 -14.41
CA GLN A 118 -0.51 8.59 -14.24
C GLN A 118 -0.81 9.68 -13.22
N ILE A 119 -0.09 9.70 -12.10
CA ILE A 119 -0.20 10.78 -11.10
C ILE A 119 0.10 12.13 -11.75
N GLU A 120 1.19 12.26 -12.51
CA GLU A 120 1.54 13.51 -13.19
C GLU A 120 0.44 13.97 -14.18
N LYS A 121 -0.21 13.03 -14.87
CA LYS A 121 -1.36 13.35 -15.74
C LYS A 121 -2.57 13.85 -14.94
N ILE A 122 -2.82 13.26 -13.77
CA ILE A 122 -3.92 13.66 -12.88
C ILE A 122 -3.64 15.06 -12.32
N GLU A 123 -2.43 15.33 -11.84
CA GLU A 123 -2.02 16.63 -11.32
C GLU A 123 -2.18 17.74 -12.38
N LYS A 124 -1.74 17.48 -13.62
CA LYS A 124 -1.94 18.44 -14.74
C LYS A 124 -3.42 18.71 -15.01
N ARG A 125 -4.26 17.68 -14.98
CA ARG A 125 -5.73 17.84 -15.15
C ARG A 125 -6.34 18.63 -13.98
N GLU A 126 -5.87 18.40 -12.76
CA GLU A 126 -6.35 19.13 -11.58
C GLU A 126 -6.04 20.62 -11.67
N ILE A 127 -4.82 20.98 -12.12
CA ILE A 127 -4.43 22.38 -12.35
C ILE A 127 -5.35 23.02 -13.41
N GLN A 128 -5.55 22.36 -14.55
CA GLN A 128 -6.43 22.87 -15.62
C GLN A 128 -7.89 23.05 -15.15
N LEU A 129 -8.39 22.12 -14.33
CA LEU A 129 -9.73 22.23 -13.75
C LEU A 129 -9.84 23.42 -12.81
N LYS A 130 -8.84 23.65 -11.95
CA LYS A 130 -8.80 24.81 -11.04
C LYS A 130 -8.80 26.13 -11.79
N GLU A 131 -8.02 26.24 -12.86
CA GLU A 131 -8.00 27.44 -13.72
C GLU A 131 -9.38 27.69 -14.36
N THR A 132 -10.00 26.64 -14.89
CA THR A 132 -11.33 26.72 -15.52
C THR A 132 -12.41 27.13 -14.52
N LEU A 133 -12.41 26.55 -13.32
CA LEU A 133 -13.31 26.90 -12.21
C LEU A 133 -13.13 28.37 -11.80
N GLY A 134 -11.89 28.85 -11.71
CA GLY A 134 -11.59 30.25 -11.41
C GLY A 134 -12.15 31.21 -12.46
N SER A 135 -12.07 30.87 -13.75
CA SER A 135 -12.70 31.64 -14.83
C SER A 135 -14.22 31.67 -14.70
N GLN A 136 -14.84 30.51 -14.47
CA GLN A 136 -16.30 30.41 -14.31
C GLN A 136 -16.83 31.19 -13.11
N GLN A 137 -16.07 31.29 -12.02
CA GLN A 137 -16.43 32.13 -10.87
C GLN A 137 -16.47 33.61 -11.24
N LYS A 138 -15.45 34.10 -11.97
CA LYS A 138 -15.43 35.49 -12.46
C LYS A 138 -16.61 35.79 -13.38
N ASP A 139 -16.94 34.87 -14.29
CA ASP A 139 -18.10 35.03 -15.17
C ASP A 139 -19.43 35.09 -14.39
N ARG A 140 -19.56 34.29 -13.32
CA ARG A 140 -20.74 34.33 -12.44
C ARG A 140 -20.89 35.64 -11.70
N GLU A 141 -19.79 36.22 -11.21
CA GLU A 141 -19.78 37.54 -10.57
C GLU A 141 -20.21 38.63 -11.56
N LEU A 142 -19.64 38.63 -12.77
CA LEU A 142 -20.01 39.58 -13.82
C LEU A 142 -21.50 39.48 -14.18
N ILE A 143 -22.04 38.27 -14.31
CA ILE A 143 -23.48 38.05 -14.58
C ILE A 143 -24.34 38.54 -13.41
N ALA A 144 -23.88 38.38 -12.16
CA ALA A 144 -24.60 38.88 -10.99
C ALA A 144 -24.68 40.41 -10.98
N ASP A 145 -23.56 41.08 -11.31
CA ASP A 145 -23.49 42.54 -11.42
C ASP A 145 -24.41 43.06 -12.52
N GLN A 146 -24.33 42.48 -13.72
CA GLN A 146 -25.21 42.82 -14.86
C GLN A 146 -26.70 42.62 -14.52
N ARG A 147 -27.05 41.57 -13.76
CA ARG A 147 -28.43 41.35 -13.30
C ARG A 147 -28.87 42.40 -12.29
N SER A 148 -27.98 42.88 -11.44
CA SER A 148 -28.27 43.92 -10.46
C SER A 148 -28.56 45.25 -11.15
N GLU A 149 -27.76 45.61 -12.16
CA GLU A 149 -27.92 46.81 -12.97
C GLU A 149 -29.21 46.76 -13.79
N LEU A 150 -29.50 45.62 -14.44
CA LEU A 150 -30.76 45.42 -15.16
C LEU A 150 -31.98 45.60 -14.25
N LYS A 151 -31.91 45.12 -12.99
CA LYS A 151 -32.98 45.33 -12.01
C LYS A 151 -33.14 46.80 -11.63
N ALA A 152 -32.05 47.57 -11.51
CA ALA A 152 -32.12 49.00 -11.24
C ALA A 152 -32.76 49.76 -12.42
N LEU A 153 -32.29 49.51 -13.64
CA LEU A 153 -32.86 50.11 -14.86
C LEU A 153 -34.34 49.78 -15.04
N LYS A 154 -34.78 48.56 -14.71
CA LYS A 154 -36.20 48.20 -14.73
C LYS A 154 -37.03 49.04 -13.75
N ARG A 155 -36.54 49.24 -12.51
CA ARG A 155 -37.21 50.10 -11.53
C ARG A 155 -37.30 51.55 -11.99
N ASP A 156 -36.22 52.07 -12.57
CA ASP A 156 -36.20 53.44 -13.09
C ASP A 156 -37.17 53.61 -14.26
N ASN A 157 -37.24 52.61 -15.16
CA ASN A 157 -38.20 52.62 -16.28
C ASN A 157 -39.64 52.55 -15.78
N GLU A 158 -39.95 51.71 -14.78
CA GLU A 158 -41.27 51.69 -14.14
C GLU A 158 -41.63 53.04 -13.49
N SER A 159 -40.67 53.67 -12.82
CA SER A 159 -40.83 55.03 -12.25
C SER A 159 -41.11 56.08 -13.33
N LEU A 160 -40.37 56.05 -14.44
CA LEU A 160 -40.58 56.95 -15.58
C LEU A 160 -41.93 56.71 -16.25
N LYS A 161 -42.34 55.45 -16.45
CA LYS A 161 -43.68 55.11 -16.96
C LYS A 161 -44.78 55.67 -16.07
N LYS A 162 -44.62 55.57 -14.75
CA LYS A 162 -45.58 56.15 -13.79
C LYS A 162 -45.64 57.67 -13.95
N LYS A 163 -44.49 58.36 -13.94
CA LYS A 163 -44.41 59.82 -14.14
C LYS A 163 -45.06 60.25 -15.48
N LEU A 164 -44.83 59.49 -16.55
CA LEU A 164 -45.43 59.76 -17.85
C LEU A 164 -46.96 59.62 -17.82
N ASN A 165 -47.46 58.54 -17.22
CA ASN A 165 -48.90 58.33 -17.05
C ASN A 165 -49.55 59.44 -16.22
N ASP A 166 -48.89 59.86 -15.14
CA ASP A 166 -49.35 60.97 -14.28
C ASP A 166 -49.39 62.29 -15.06
N PHE A 167 -48.37 62.57 -15.88
CA PHE A 167 -48.33 63.73 -16.76
C PHE A 167 -49.45 63.72 -17.80
N VAL A 168 -49.65 62.59 -18.50
CA VAL A 168 -50.74 62.43 -19.48
C VAL A 168 -52.11 62.62 -18.80
N ALA A 169 -52.30 62.10 -17.59
CA ALA A 169 -53.53 62.30 -16.82
C ALA A 169 -53.72 63.76 -16.40
N ALA A 170 -52.65 64.48 -16.05
CA ALA A 170 -52.69 65.91 -15.76
C ALA A 170 -53.07 66.74 -17.01
N GLN A 171 -52.47 66.44 -18.16
CA GLN A 171 -52.82 67.08 -19.44
C GLN A 171 -54.29 66.86 -19.82
N LYS A 172 -54.80 65.62 -19.70
CA LYS A 172 -56.23 65.34 -19.93
C LYS A 172 -57.16 66.12 -19.00
N ARG A 173 -56.77 66.30 -17.73
CA ARG A 173 -57.51 67.13 -16.77
C ARG A 173 -57.50 68.61 -17.18
N HIS A 174 -56.34 69.14 -17.58
CA HIS A 174 -56.22 70.52 -18.04
C HIS A 174 -57.07 70.78 -19.29
N ILE A 175 -57.07 69.87 -20.27
CA ILE A 175 -57.92 69.97 -21.47
C ILE A 175 -59.40 70.03 -21.08
N ARG A 176 -59.86 69.13 -20.19
CA ARG A 176 -61.26 69.15 -19.72
C ARG A 176 -61.63 70.46 -19.03
N ILE A 177 -60.73 71.03 -18.21
CA ILE A 177 -60.98 72.31 -17.54
C ILE A 177 -61.12 73.42 -18.58
N MET A 178 -60.23 73.46 -19.58
CA MET A 178 -60.34 74.43 -20.68
C MET A 178 -61.64 74.27 -21.47
N ASP A 179 -62.08 73.04 -21.76
CA ASP A 179 -63.35 72.78 -22.44
C ASP A 179 -64.56 73.29 -21.62
N ILE A 180 -64.54 73.11 -20.30
CA ILE A 180 -65.58 73.62 -19.38
C ILE A 180 -65.57 75.15 -19.36
N GLU A 181 -64.40 75.78 -19.20
CA GLU A 181 -64.28 77.25 -19.21
C GLU A 181 -64.74 77.85 -20.54
N PHE A 182 -64.41 77.20 -21.66
CA PHE A 182 -64.86 77.60 -22.99
C PHE A 182 -66.38 77.45 -23.12
N GLY A 183 -66.96 76.35 -22.65
CA GLY A 183 -68.41 76.13 -22.59
C GLY A 183 -69.14 77.19 -21.75
N ILE A 184 -68.60 77.54 -20.58
CA ILE A 184 -69.15 78.61 -19.71
C ILE A 184 -69.10 79.96 -20.43
N ARG A 185 -67.98 80.30 -21.08
CA ARG A 185 -67.87 81.55 -21.86
C ARG A 185 -68.90 81.63 -22.97
N ILE A 186 -69.10 80.54 -23.73
CA ILE A 186 -70.15 80.47 -24.75
C ILE A 186 -71.54 80.65 -24.12
N ALA A 187 -71.82 79.96 -23.01
CA ALA A 187 -73.12 80.07 -22.33
C ALA A 187 -73.39 81.49 -21.81
N VAL A 188 -72.38 82.18 -21.26
CA VAL A 188 -72.49 83.58 -20.81
C VAL A 188 -72.76 84.52 -21.98
N VAL A 189 -72.08 84.34 -23.11
CA VAL A 189 -72.36 85.11 -24.34
C VAL A 189 -73.77 84.85 -24.81
N TYR A 190 -74.20 83.60 -24.87
CA TYR A 190 -75.55 83.22 -25.31
C TYR A 190 -76.65 83.76 -24.39
N LEU A 191 -76.45 83.68 -23.07
CA LEU A 191 -77.36 84.25 -22.07
C LEU A 191 -77.43 85.77 -22.14
N ARG A 192 -76.29 86.45 -22.35
CA ARG A 192 -76.23 87.90 -22.56
C ARG A 192 -77.02 88.29 -23.82
N ASP A 193 -76.85 87.55 -24.91
CA ASP A 193 -77.52 87.79 -26.18
C ASP A 193 -79.03 87.50 -26.12
N ARG A 194 -79.45 86.57 -25.25
CA ARG A 194 -80.86 86.26 -24.99
C ARG A 194 -81.51 87.29 -24.07
N LEU A 195 -80.81 87.75 -23.04
CA LEU A 195 -81.25 88.84 -22.15
C LEU A 195 -81.36 90.18 -22.90
N LEU A 196 -80.44 90.47 -23.83
CA LEU A 196 -80.53 91.63 -24.71
C LEU A 196 -81.76 91.58 -25.63
N ARG A 197 -82.12 90.39 -26.14
CA ARG A 197 -83.36 90.18 -26.91
C ARG A 197 -84.62 90.34 -26.06
N CYS A 198 -84.63 89.87 -24.81
CA CYS A 198 -85.74 90.11 -23.89
C CYS A 198 -85.90 91.60 -23.51
N TYR A 199 -84.80 92.36 -23.47
CA TYR A 199 -84.83 93.81 -23.22
C TYR A 199 -85.42 94.63 -24.38
N HIS A 200 -85.45 94.08 -25.60
CA HIS A 200 -86.08 94.71 -26.77
C HIS A 200 -87.57 94.36 -26.95
N CYS A 201 -88.15 93.48 -26.13
CA CYS A 201 -89.59 93.23 -26.12
C CYS A 201 -90.34 93.99 -25.00
N TRP A 202 -89.65 94.88 -24.27
CA TRP A 202 -90.21 95.64 -23.15
C TRP A 202 -90.19 97.16 -23.35
N LYS A 203 -90.01 97.61 -24.60
CA LYS A 203 -90.25 98.97 -25.09
C LYS A 203 -90.93 98.89 -26.45
#